data_AF-A0A6P0SGL3-F1
#
_entry.id   AF-A0A6P0SGL3-F1
#
_cell.length_a   1.000
_cell.length_b   1.000
_cell.length_c   1.000
_cell.angle_alpha   90.00
_cell.angle_beta   90.00
_cell.angle_gamma   90.00
#
_symmetry.space_group_name_H-M   'P 1'
#
loop_
_entity.id
_entity.type
_entity.pdbx_description
1 polymer ?
#
loop_
_entity_poly.entity_id
_entity_poly.type
_entity_poly.pdbx_seq_one_letter_code
_entity_poly.pdbx_strand_id
1 'polypeptide(L)'
;ERHAELIKLRQYILDTLPTLTPALNSLSSSPLTSSLCSSFFPHIPTTGKALKAAEDQLDSIICAYVAAHWWYWGTEFNWVLGDATTGYIIIPGSNQE
;
A
#
# COMPACT_ATOMS: atom_id res chain seq x y z
N GLU A 1 0.56 -21.41 2.84
CA GLU A 1 -0.41 -20.55 2.13
C GLU A 1 -0.22 -19.07 2.46
N ARG A 2 -0.52 -18.61 3.69
CA ARG A 2 -0.38 -17.18 4.11
C ARG A 2 0.96 -16.51 3.74
N HIS A 3 2.08 -17.17 3.99
CA HIS A 3 3.42 -16.62 3.66
C HIS A 3 3.61 -16.33 2.17
N ALA A 4 3.13 -17.22 1.31
CA ALA A 4 3.25 -17.04 -0.14
C ALA A 4 2.40 -15.86 -0.64
N GLU A 5 1.21 -15.65 -0.07
CA GLU A 5 0.36 -14.51 -0.40
C GLU A 5 0.95 -13.18 0.05
N LEU A 6 1.63 -13.13 1.21
CA LEU A 6 2.35 -11.93 1.64
C LEU A 6 3.56 -11.60 0.75
N ILE A 7 4.24 -12.62 0.22
CA ILE A 7 5.30 -12.42 -0.78
C ILE A 7 4.71 -11.80 -2.05
N LYS A 8 3.56 -12.31 -2.53
CA LYS A 8 2.87 -11.73 -3.70
C LYS A 8 2.43 -10.30 -3.44
N LEU A 9 1.83 -10.00 -2.28
CA LEU A 9 1.43 -8.65 -1.90
C LEU A 9 2.62 -7.69 -1.90
N ARG A 10 3.75 -8.10 -1.31
CA ARG A 10 4.99 -7.32 -1.35
C ARG A 10 5.45 -7.05 -2.78
N GLN A 11 5.40 -8.04 -3.67
CA GLN A 11 5.76 -7.86 -5.09
C GLN A 11 4.81 -6.87 -5.77
N TYR A 12 3.49 -7.00 -5.60
CA TYR A 12 2.54 -6.03 -6.16
C TYR A 12 2.80 -4.60 -5.66
N ILE A 13 3.11 -4.43 -4.37
CA ILE A 13 3.44 -3.11 -3.82
C ILE A 13 4.68 -2.51 -4.51
N LEU A 14 5.72 -3.32 -4.72
CA LEU A 14 6.98 -2.86 -5.32
C LEU A 14 6.88 -2.63 -6.83
N ASP A 15 6.12 -3.46 -7.53
CA ASP A 15 6.08 -3.46 -8.99
C ASP A 15 4.93 -2.60 -9.54
N THR A 16 3.79 -2.56 -8.85
CA THR A 16 2.57 -1.92 -9.35
C THR A 16 2.41 -0.48 -8.84
N LEU A 17 2.51 -0.23 -7.53
CA LEU A 17 2.23 1.11 -6.98
C LEU A 17 3.12 2.24 -7.54
N PRO A 18 4.41 2.01 -7.88
CA PRO A 18 5.22 3.03 -8.55
C PRO A 18 4.76 3.38 -9.98
N THR A 19 3.97 2.52 -10.61
CA THR A 19 3.46 2.72 -11.98
C THR A 19 2.08 3.39 -12.04
N LEU A 20 1.36 3.44 -10.91
CA LEU A 20 0.05 4.07 -10.79
C LEU A 20 0.17 5.58 -10.55
N THR A 21 -0.94 6.32 -10.61
CA THR A 21 -0.99 7.75 -10.26
C THR A 21 -1.97 7.96 -9.10
N PRO A 22 -1.57 8.61 -7.99
CA PRO A 22 -0.22 9.10 -7.69
C PRO A 22 0.77 7.94 -7.57
N ALA A 23 1.93 8.12 -8.18
CA ALA A 23 2.98 7.12 -8.15
C ALA A 23 3.63 7.10 -6.77
N LEU A 24 3.95 5.91 -6.28
CA LEU A 24 4.84 5.73 -5.14
C LEU A 24 6.29 5.99 -5.57
N ASN A 25 6.53 7.14 -6.20
CA ASN A 25 7.85 7.62 -6.60
C ASN A 25 8.56 8.13 -5.35
N SER A 26 9.81 7.70 -5.14
CA SER A 26 10.71 8.13 -4.04
C SER A 26 10.82 7.20 -2.81
N LEU A 27 10.74 5.88 -3.00
CA LEU A 27 11.37 4.95 -2.03
C LEU A 27 12.70 4.35 -2.50
N SER A 28 13.12 4.55 -3.75
CA SER A 28 14.36 3.93 -4.28
C SER A 28 15.39 4.91 -4.83
N SER A 29 15.02 6.15 -5.15
CA SER A 29 15.86 7.10 -5.89
C SER A 29 16.83 7.92 -5.02
N SER A 30 16.68 7.87 -3.69
CA SER A 30 17.62 8.47 -2.72
C SER A 30 18.34 7.38 -1.91
N PRO A 31 19.63 7.52 -1.58
CA PRO A 31 20.35 6.57 -0.71
C PRO A 31 19.66 6.35 0.65
N LEU A 32 19.02 7.40 1.19
CA LEU A 32 18.20 7.32 2.40
C LEU A 32 16.96 6.47 2.17
N THR A 33 16.36 6.59 0.98
CA THR A 33 15.18 5.82 0.61
C THR A 33 15.51 4.36 0.33
N SER A 34 16.68 4.00 -0.20
CA SER A 34 17.10 2.59 -0.33
C SER A 34 17.18 1.87 1.02
N SER A 35 17.69 2.54 2.05
CA SER A 35 17.69 2.05 3.43
C SER A 35 16.27 1.97 4.03
N LEU A 36 15.42 2.96 3.73
CA LEU A 36 14.00 2.91 4.11
C LEU A 36 13.28 1.77 3.38
N CYS A 37 13.50 1.54 2.08
CA CYS A 37 12.89 0.47 1.29
C CYS A 37 13.31 -0.91 1.81
N SER A 38 14.57 -1.08 2.19
CA SER A 38 15.05 -2.32 2.83
C SER A 38 14.52 -2.50 4.26
N SER A 39 14.22 -1.41 4.97
CA SER A 39 13.58 -1.43 6.31
C SER A 39 12.06 -1.57 6.26
N PHE A 40 11.41 -1.06 5.20
CA PHE A 40 9.97 -1.10 4.96
C PHE A 40 9.51 -2.37 4.26
N PHE A 41 10.39 -2.98 3.46
CA PHE A 41 10.13 -4.23 2.76
C PHE A 41 11.17 -5.31 3.12
N PRO A 42 11.30 -5.67 4.41
CA PRO A 42 12.19 -6.77 4.81
C PRO A 42 11.75 -8.08 4.16
N HIS A 43 12.67 -9.04 4.09
CA HIS A 43 12.35 -10.41 3.69
C HIS A 43 11.20 -10.95 4.56
N ILE A 44 10.15 -11.50 3.94
CA ILE A 44 8.97 -11.99 4.67
C ILE A 44 9.38 -13.22 5.50
N PRO A 45 9.34 -13.16 6.84
CA PRO A 45 9.67 -14.29 7.71
C PRO A 45 8.69 -15.44 7.50
N THR A 46 9.08 -16.69 7.72
CA THR A 46 8.23 -17.84 7.36
C THR A 46 7.11 -18.13 8.37
N THR A 47 7.29 -17.80 9.66
CA THR A 47 6.30 -18.13 10.72
C THR A 47 6.30 -17.16 11.90
N GLY A 48 5.24 -17.25 12.71
CA GLY A 48 5.18 -16.65 14.06
C GLY A 48 4.93 -15.13 14.08
N LYS A 49 5.32 -14.49 15.18
CA LYS A 49 5.12 -13.05 15.42
C LYS A 49 5.76 -12.18 14.34
N ALA A 50 6.90 -12.62 13.80
CA ALA A 50 7.61 -11.90 12.74
C ALA A 50 6.82 -11.89 11.43
N LEU A 51 6.13 -12.98 11.09
CA LEU A 51 5.24 -13.03 9.92
C LEU A 51 4.08 -12.03 10.07
N LYS A 52 3.46 -11.96 11.27
CA LYS A 52 2.41 -10.99 11.55
C LYS A 52 2.93 -9.54 11.47
N ALA A 53 4.11 -9.26 12.02
CA ALA A 53 4.70 -7.92 11.94
C ALA A 53 4.97 -7.49 10.49
N ALA A 54 5.42 -8.42 9.64
CA ALA A 54 5.60 -8.15 8.22
C ALA A 54 4.25 -7.88 7.51
N GLU A 55 3.20 -8.62 7.84
CA GLU A 55 1.84 -8.35 7.35
C GLU A 55 1.33 -6.98 7.77
N ASP A 56 1.39 -6.66 9.07
CA ASP A 56 0.97 -5.37 9.62
C ASP A 56 1.73 -4.21 8.94
N GLN A 57 3.00 -4.42 8.59
CA GLN A 57 3.82 -3.45 7.86
C GLN A 57 3.35 -3.26 6.41
N LEU A 58 3.10 -4.35 5.67
CA LEU A 58 2.57 -4.27 4.30
C LEU A 58 1.20 -3.59 4.28
N ASP A 59 0.31 -3.93 5.21
CA ASP A 59 -1.01 -3.34 5.35
C ASP A 59 -0.93 -1.83 5.65
N SER A 60 0.03 -1.41 6.49
CA SER A 60 0.25 0.02 6.78
C SER A 60 0.66 0.83 5.55
N ILE A 61 1.43 0.23 4.63
CA ILE A 61 1.86 0.87 3.38
C ILE A 61 0.67 1.05 2.45
N ILE A 62 -0.18 0.02 2.31
CA ILE A 62 -1.43 0.12 1.55
C ILE A 62 -2.34 1.19 2.15
N CYS A 63 -2.51 1.20 3.47
CA CYS A 63 -3.33 2.21 4.16
C CYS A 63 -2.84 3.65 3.88
N ALA A 64 -1.52 3.88 3.99
CA ALA A 64 -0.93 5.17 3.66
C ALA A 64 -1.11 5.54 2.18
N TYR A 65 -0.98 4.56 1.27
CA TYR A 65 -1.21 4.78 -0.15
C TYR A 65 -2.65 5.16 -0.47
N VAL A 66 -3.64 4.48 0.13
CA VAL A 66 -5.07 4.82 -0.04
C VAL A 66 -5.34 6.24 0.43
N ALA A 67 -4.77 6.65 1.57
CA ALA A 67 -4.90 8.03 2.05
C ALA A 67 -4.27 9.04 1.08
N ALA A 68 -3.11 8.72 0.50
CA ALA A 68 -2.46 9.56 -0.52
C ALA A 68 -3.28 9.63 -1.81
N HIS A 69 -3.88 8.51 -2.24
CA HIS A 69 -4.75 8.43 -3.41
C HIS A 69 -6.02 9.27 -3.23
N TRP A 70 -6.62 9.24 -2.04
CA TRP A 70 -7.74 10.11 -1.67
C TRP A 70 -7.35 11.58 -1.70
N TRP A 71 -6.20 11.93 -1.11
CA TRP A 71 -5.70 13.31 -1.12
C TRP A 71 -5.46 13.84 -2.53
N TYR A 72 -4.94 13.00 -3.42
CA TYR A 72 -4.58 13.39 -4.78
C TYR A 72 -5.81 13.55 -5.69
N TRP A 73 -6.74 12.59 -5.69
CA TRP A 73 -7.86 12.55 -6.64
C TRP A 73 -9.22 12.95 -6.05
N GLY A 74 -9.36 13.00 -4.72
CA GLY A 74 -10.66 13.18 -4.08
C GLY A 74 -11.68 12.14 -4.57
N THR A 75 -12.90 12.57 -4.88
CA THR A 75 -13.98 11.68 -5.33
C THR A 75 -13.90 11.26 -6.81
N GLU A 76 -12.96 11.82 -7.59
CA GLU A 76 -12.89 11.56 -9.04
C GLU A 76 -12.42 10.13 -9.36
N PHE A 77 -11.50 9.60 -8.55
CA PHE A 77 -10.97 8.24 -8.69
C PHE A 77 -11.12 7.42 -7.40
N ASN A 78 -12.01 7.81 -6.51
CA ASN A 78 -12.30 7.04 -5.30
C ASN A 78 -13.79 6.88 -5.11
N TRP A 79 -14.21 5.65 -4.81
CA TRP A 79 -15.56 5.41 -4.31
C TRP A 79 -15.59 5.71 -2.81
N VAL A 80 -16.61 6.45 -2.41
CA VAL A 80 -16.86 6.81 -1.02
C VAL A 80 -18.16 6.14 -0.59
N LEU A 81 -18.05 5.21 0.36
CA LEU A 81 -19.20 4.53 0.94
C LEU A 81 -19.44 5.06 2.35
N GLY A 82 -20.70 5.32 2.68
CA GLY A 82 -21.12 5.80 3.99
C GLY A 82 -21.26 7.33 4.10
N ASP A 83 -21.39 7.82 5.33
CA ASP A 83 -21.69 9.21 5.65
C ASP A 83 -21.17 9.61 7.04
N ALA A 84 -21.45 10.85 7.46
CA ALA A 84 -21.03 11.35 8.77
C ALA A 84 -21.64 10.58 9.97
N THR A 85 -22.71 9.81 9.76
CA THR A 85 -23.37 9.01 10.80
C THR A 85 -22.75 7.63 10.92
N THR A 86 -22.35 7.04 9.78
CA THR A 86 -21.89 5.65 9.67
C THR A 86 -20.38 5.50 9.49
N GLY A 87 -19.69 6.61 9.21
CA GLY A 87 -18.29 6.65 8.82
C GLY A 87 -18.11 6.50 7.30
N TYR A 88 -16.90 6.80 6.83
CA TYR A 88 -16.54 6.71 5.42
C TYR A 88 -15.57 5.56 5.17
N ILE A 89 -15.82 4.80 4.10
CA ILE A 89 -14.88 3.84 3.53
C ILE A 89 -14.47 4.36 2.16
N ILE A 90 -13.16 4.51 1.94
CA ILE A 90 -12.59 4.97 0.69
C ILE A 90 -12.01 3.79 -0.07
N ILE A 91 -12.45 3.61 -1.31
CA ILE A 91 -11.97 2.55 -2.20
C ILE A 91 -11.36 3.21 -3.43
N PRO A 92 -10.04 3.10 -3.65
CA PRO A 92 -9.41 3.54 -4.89
C PRO A 92 -10.03 2.81 -6.08
N GLY A 93 -10.50 3.56 -7.06
CA GLY A 93 -11.05 3.05 -8.32
C GLY A 93 -10.17 3.43 -9.49
N SER A 94 -10.23 2.65 -10.56
CA SER A 94 -9.73 3.04 -11.88
C SER A 94 -10.89 3.56 -12.71
N ASN A 95 -10.84 4.79 -13.23
CA ASN A 95 -11.73 5.15 -14.32
C ASN A 95 -11.27 4.39 -15.57
N GLN A 96 -11.86 3.22 -15.79
CA GLN A 96 -11.96 2.64 -17.13
C GLN A 96 -13.29 3.15 -17.70
N GLU A 97 -13.25 4.33 -18.33
CA GLU A 97 -14.19 4.65 -19.40
C GLU A 97 -13.63 4.13 -20.73
#